data_AF-A0A359F414-F1
#
_entry.id   AF-A0A359F414-F1
#
_cell.length_a   1.000
_cell.length_b   1.000
_cell.length_c   1.000
_cell.angle_alpha   90.00
_cell.angle_beta   90.00
_cell.angle_gamma   90.00
#
_symmetry.space_group_name_H-M   'P 1'
#
loop_
_entity.id
_entity.type
_entity.pdbx_description
1 polymer ?
#
loop_
_entity_poly.entity_id
_entity_poly.type
_entity_poly.pdbx_seq_one_letter_code
_entity_poly.pdbx_strand_id
1 'polypeptide(L)'
;RAEVEGAPQGATNGGEWDGEPLEVTGLLDLRDDGYGFLRVAGFLPSRDDVYVSVRQCRQLGLRKGDHIAGSARPAGYKEKNPALLRVDTVNGLPAEQAVDRARFEDFEAVYPTQQLALSDSSDLTDHSGRILDVIAPIGYGHRVLIASPPRSGKTTLVQSIARSVEKNAPDAHLIVLL
;
A
#
# COMPACT_ATOMS: atom_id res chain seq x y z
N ARG A 1 52.84 23.33 27.09
CA ARG A 1 52.34 24.72 27.26
C ARG A 1 51.47 25.02 26.04
N ALA A 2 50.14 24.92 26.06
CA ALA A 2 49.18 24.76 27.15
C ALA A 2 47.96 23.93 26.68
N GLU A 3 47.49 23.08 27.60
CA GLU A 3 46.08 22.65 27.84
C GLU A 3 45.17 23.88 28.04
N VAL A 4 43.84 23.90 28.08
CA VAL A 4 42.64 23.05 27.89
C VAL A 4 41.45 24.04 27.98
N GLU A 5 40.28 23.69 27.45
CA GLU A 5 38.89 24.11 27.83
C GLU A 5 38.07 24.39 26.55
N GLY A 6 36.87 23.87 26.36
CA GLY A 6 35.99 23.05 27.17
C GLY A 6 34.78 22.72 26.30
N ALA A 7 34.24 21.51 26.43
CA ALA A 7 33.00 21.14 25.77
C ALA A 7 31.82 21.96 26.31
N PRO A 8 30.76 22.20 25.53
CA PRO A 8 29.42 22.10 26.05
C PRO A 8 28.91 20.67 25.82
N GLN A 9 28.69 19.97 26.92
CA GLN A 9 27.70 18.91 27.01
C GLN A 9 26.32 19.54 26.68
N GLY A 10 25.63 18.94 25.73
CA GLY A 10 24.25 19.28 25.38
C GLY A 10 23.55 18.01 24.92
N ALA A 11 23.16 17.17 25.88
CA ALA A 11 22.10 16.21 25.67
C ALA A 11 20.79 17.00 25.52
N THR A 12 20.17 16.97 24.34
CA THR A 12 18.79 17.42 24.17
C THR A 12 18.00 16.39 23.38
N ASN A 13 16.94 15.94 24.05
CA ASN A 13 15.86 15.13 23.52
C ASN A 13 15.20 15.83 22.32
N GLY A 14 14.77 15.03 21.34
CA GLY A 14 13.68 15.39 20.41
C GLY A 14 13.78 16.78 19.77
N GLY A 15 14.86 17.07 19.05
CA GLY A 15 14.95 18.29 18.26
C GLY A 15 13.84 18.34 17.21
N GLU A 16 12.89 19.25 17.40
CA GLU A 16 12.00 19.72 16.34
C GLU A 16 12.89 20.17 15.17
N TRP A 17 12.57 19.66 14.00
CA TRP A 17 13.25 20.04 12.78
C TRP A 17 12.53 21.28 12.24
N ASP A 18 13.23 22.41 12.18
CA ASP A 18 12.68 23.74 11.82
C ASP A 18 12.50 23.97 10.30
N GLY A 19 12.67 22.93 9.47
CA GLY A 19 12.46 23.04 8.02
C GLY A 19 11.00 22.80 7.61
N GLU A 20 10.69 22.98 6.33
CA GLU A 20 9.36 22.69 5.78
C GLU A 20 9.11 21.20 5.56
N PRO A 21 8.18 20.55 6.29
CA PRO A 21 7.98 19.11 6.20
C PRO A 21 7.66 18.67 4.77
N LEU A 22 8.26 17.57 4.33
CA LEU A 22 7.98 17.00 3.02
C LEU A 22 6.78 16.07 3.15
N GLU A 23 5.74 16.32 2.35
CA GLU A 23 4.62 15.41 2.21
C GLU A 23 5.08 14.12 1.51
N VAL A 24 4.75 12.99 2.12
CA VAL A 24 5.12 11.65 1.64
C VAL A 24 3.92 10.72 1.66
N THR A 25 3.86 9.83 0.68
CA THR A 25 2.86 8.76 0.60
C THR A 25 3.54 7.46 0.17
N GLY A 26 3.11 6.33 0.72
CA GLY A 26 3.69 5.05 0.34
C GLY A 26 3.13 3.86 1.11
N LEU A 27 3.74 2.69 0.90
CA LEU A 27 3.33 1.44 1.56
C LEU A 27 4.28 1.09 2.71
N LEU A 28 3.73 0.78 3.88
CA LEU A 28 4.51 0.41 5.05
C LEU A 28 5.05 -1.02 4.94
N ASP A 29 6.37 -1.15 4.90
CA ASP A 29 7.07 -2.42 5.17
C ASP A 29 7.54 -2.44 6.63
N LEU A 30 6.71 -3.04 7.49
CA LEU A 30 6.99 -3.22 8.91
C LEU A 30 7.98 -4.39 9.12
N ARG A 31 8.99 -4.17 9.98
CA ARG A 31 9.97 -5.19 10.40
C ARG A 31 9.53 -5.87 11.68
N ASP A 32 10.11 -7.04 11.94
CA ASP A 32 9.81 -7.86 13.12
C ASP A 32 10.13 -7.15 14.44
N ASP A 33 11.14 -6.26 14.43
CA ASP A 33 11.50 -5.41 15.57
C ASP A 33 10.50 -4.27 15.84
N GLY A 34 9.48 -4.11 14.98
CA GLY A 34 8.37 -3.17 15.15
C GLY A 34 8.58 -1.78 14.56
N TYR A 35 9.76 -1.46 14.02
CA TYR A 35 9.97 -0.28 13.19
C TYR A 35 9.68 -0.63 11.72
N GLY A 36 9.53 0.37 10.84
CA GLY A 36 9.22 0.13 9.44
C GLY A 36 9.84 1.13 8.50
N PHE A 37 9.66 0.87 7.21
CA PHE A 37 9.99 1.80 6.14
C PHE A 37 8.78 2.01 5.25
N LEU A 38 8.44 3.26 4.99
CA LEU A 38 7.47 3.65 3.99
C LEU A 38 8.13 3.58 2.62
N ARG A 39 7.67 2.68 1.77
CA ARG A 39 8.15 2.52 0.39
C ARG A 39 7.48 3.56 -0.49
N VAL A 40 8.26 4.53 -0.97
CA VAL A 40 7.75 5.70 -1.72
C VAL A 40 7.97 5.59 -3.23
N ALA A 41 9.01 4.88 -3.66
CA ALA A 41 9.39 4.76 -5.07
C ALA A 41 8.87 3.46 -5.74
N GLY A 42 8.18 2.60 -4.99
CA GLY A 42 7.68 1.31 -5.46
C GLY A 42 7.60 0.29 -4.33
N PHE A 43 7.67 -1.00 -4.65
CA PHE A 43 7.62 -2.09 -3.65
C PHE A 43 9.00 -2.56 -3.17
N LEU A 44 10.07 -2.11 -3.84
CA LEU A 44 11.44 -2.48 -3.53
C LEU A 44 12.10 -1.44 -2.61
N PRO A 45 13.06 -1.85 -1.77
CA PRO A 45 13.79 -0.91 -0.92
C PRO A 45 14.54 0.15 -1.72
N SER A 46 14.35 1.42 -1.36
CA SER A 46 15.06 2.58 -1.90
C SER A 46 15.73 3.39 -0.78
N ARG A 47 16.67 4.26 -1.16
CA ARG A 47 17.26 5.26 -0.25
C ARG A 47 16.27 6.34 0.15
N ASP A 48 15.25 6.55 -0.68
CA ASP A 48 14.19 7.54 -0.44
C ASP A 48 13.12 7.05 0.53
N ASP A 49 13.18 5.78 0.93
CA ASP A 49 12.20 5.20 1.85
C ASP A 49 12.27 5.87 3.21
N VAL A 50 11.10 6.18 3.76
CA VAL A 50 10.97 6.95 4.99
C VAL A 50 10.94 6.00 6.19
N TYR A 51 11.82 6.22 7.14
CA TYR A 51 11.84 5.49 8.39
C TYR A 51 10.60 5.82 9.24
N VAL A 52 9.94 4.78 9.74
CA VAL A 52 8.78 4.85 10.64
C VAL A 52 9.17 4.25 11.99
N SER A 53 9.02 5.04 13.05
CA SER A 53 9.44 4.62 14.39
C SER A 53 8.52 3.57 15.01
N VAL A 54 9.08 2.72 15.89
CA VAL A 54 8.31 1.74 16.68
C VAL A 54 7.16 2.40 17.45
N ARG A 55 7.38 3.61 17.97
CA ARG A 55 6.36 4.37 18.71
C ARG A 55 5.16 4.69 17.82
N GLN A 56 5.38 5.23 16.62
CA GLN A 56 4.32 5.53 15.67
C GLN A 56 3.57 4.26 15.24
N CYS A 57 4.31 3.19 14.92
CA CYS A 57 3.72 1.90 14.55
C CYS A 57 2.78 1.36 15.63
N ARG A 58 3.22 1.38 16.90
CA ARG A 58 2.42 0.88 18.02
C ARG A 58 1.24 1.79 18.37
N GLN A 59 1.45 3.11 18.39
CA GLN A 59 0.42 4.07 18.78
C GLN A 59 -0.75 4.09 17.80
N LEU A 60 -0.48 3.95 16.50
CA LEU A 60 -1.51 3.98 15.46
C LEU A 60 -1.96 2.59 14.99
N GLY A 61 -1.47 1.52 15.64
CA GLY A 61 -1.82 0.15 15.25
C GLY A 61 -1.47 -0.19 13.80
N LEU A 62 -0.34 0.35 13.30
CA LEU A 62 0.08 0.18 11.91
C LEU A 62 0.46 -1.27 11.63
N ARG A 63 0.13 -1.73 10.43
CA ARG A 63 0.34 -3.10 9.95
C ARG A 63 1.10 -3.07 8.63
N LYS A 64 1.80 -4.16 8.34
CA LYS A 64 2.48 -4.31 7.06
C LYS A 64 1.47 -4.21 5.91
N GLY A 65 1.81 -3.42 4.89
CA GLY A 65 0.94 -3.17 3.74
C GLY A 65 0.00 -1.96 3.89
N ASP A 66 0.01 -1.26 5.02
CA ASP A 66 -0.73 -0.01 5.15
C ASP A 66 -0.24 1.05 4.16
N HIS A 67 -1.15 1.69 3.46
CA HIS A 67 -0.89 2.87 2.67
C HIS A 67 -0.96 4.10 3.58
N ILE A 68 0.17 4.77 3.78
CA ILE A 68 0.29 5.88 4.72
C ILE A 68 0.60 7.16 3.94
N ALA A 69 -0.12 8.23 4.27
CA ALA A 69 0.25 9.58 3.87
C ALA A 69 0.49 10.46 5.11
N GLY A 70 1.47 11.35 5.03
CA GLY A 70 1.80 12.30 6.08
C GLY A 70 3.09 13.04 5.79
N SER A 71 3.67 13.65 6.81
CA SER A 71 4.85 14.51 6.65
C SER A 71 6.13 13.83 7.16
N ALA A 72 7.22 13.96 6.41
CA ALA A 72 8.55 13.48 6.75
C ALA A 72 9.58 14.61 6.79
N ARG A 73 10.65 14.40 7.56
CA ARG A 73 11.84 15.24 7.50
C ARG A 73 12.96 14.55 6.71
N PRO A 74 13.86 15.30 6.07
CA PRO A 74 15.07 14.75 5.49
C PRO A 74 15.92 14.00 6.52
N ALA A 75 16.78 13.11 6.01
CA ALA A 75 17.74 12.39 6.84
C ALA A 75 18.68 13.37 7.55
N GLY A 76 18.85 13.22 8.86
CA GLY A 76 19.87 13.96 9.60
C GLY A 76 21.29 13.49 9.26
N TYR A 77 22.31 14.20 9.74
CA TYR A 77 23.72 13.91 9.44
C TYR A 77 24.15 12.46 9.77
N LYS A 78 23.51 11.81 10.77
CA LYS A 78 23.81 10.44 11.20
C LYS A 78 22.81 9.40 10.66
N GLU A 79 21.82 9.82 9.89
CA GLU A 79 20.73 8.97 9.41
C GLU A 79 20.88 8.70 7.92
N LYS A 80 20.54 7.49 7.49
CA LYS A 80 20.62 7.09 6.07
C LYS A 80 19.34 7.37 5.28
N ASN A 81 18.23 7.52 5.99
CA ASN A 81 16.88 7.60 5.43
C ASN A 81 16.15 8.81 6.03
N PRO A 82 15.24 9.44 5.28
CA PRO A 82 14.26 10.37 5.83
C PRO A 82 13.48 9.73 6.99
N ALA A 83 12.93 10.54 7.89
CA ALA A 83 12.16 10.05 9.04
C ALA A 83 10.75 10.65 9.06
N LEU A 84 9.75 9.82 9.34
CA LEU A 84 8.36 10.23 9.39
C LEU A 84 8.10 11.06 10.65
N LEU A 85 7.57 12.27 10.48
CA LEU A 85 7.21 13.15 11.60
C LEU A 85 5.78 12.88 12.07
N ARG A 86 4.83 12.88 11.13
CA ARG A 86 3.39 12.78 11.41
C ARG A 86 2.73 11.87 10.38
N VAL A 87 1.73 11.14 10.84
CA VAL A 87 0.84 10.33 10.00
C VAL A 87 -0.50 11.05 9.93
N ASP A 88 -0.99 11.29 8.72
CA ASP A 88 -2.23 12.03 8.49
C ASP A 88 -3.35 11.05 8.19
N THR A 89 -3.08 10.13 7.27
CA THR A 89 -4.04 9.10 6.87
C THR A 89 -3.39 7.72 6.78
N VAL A 90 -4.21 6.71 7.03
CA VAL A 90 -3.89 5.28 6.86
C VAL A 90 -5.00 4.67 6.02
N ASN A 91 -4.66 4.10 4.86
CA ASN A 91 -5.58 3.54 3.88
C ASN A 91 -6.70 4.52 3.46
N GLY A 92 -6.37 5.81 3.35
CA GLY A 92 -7.31 6.87 2.96
C GLY A 92 -8.23 7.37 4.07
N LEU A 93 -8.14 6.81 5.28
CA LEU A 93 -8.90 7.23 6.47
C LEU A 93 -8.00 7.98 7.46
N PRO A 94 -8.57 8.83 8.35
CA PRO A 94 -7.81 9.48 9.42
C PRO A 94 -7.03 8.46 10.26
N ALA A 95 -5.77 8.79 10.59
CA ALA A 95 -4.84 7.89 11.26
C ALA A 95 -5.39 7.27 12.57
N GLU A 96 -6.21 8.02 13.30
CA GLU A 96 -6.83 7.62 14.57
C GLU A 96 -7.76 6.40 14.41
N GLN A 97 -8.41 6.25 13.25
CA GLN A 97 -9.34 5.15 12.97
C GLN A 97 -8.61 3.83 12.68
N ALA A 98 -7.30 3.87 12.44
CA ALA A 98 -6.53 2.67 12.11
C ALA A 98 -6.38 1.70 13.29
N VAL A 99 -6.55 2.17 14.52
CA VAL A 99 -6.38 1.35 15.73
C VAL A 99 -7.52 0.33 15.88
N ASP A 100 -8.76 0.76 15.64
CA ASP A 100 -9.97 -0.03 15.91
C ASP A 100 -10.39 -0.94 14.74
N ARG A 101 -9.66 -0.92 13.63
CA ARG A 101 -9.99 -1.74 12.45
C ARG A 101 -9.78 -3.24 12.74
N ALA A 102 -10.77 -4.05 12.34
CA ALA A 102 -10.70 -5.50 12.39
C ALA A 102 -9.48 -6.05 11.63
N ARG A 103 -9.01 -7.25 11.99
CA ARG A 103 -8.01 -7.95 11.17
C ARG A 103 -8.71 -8.66 10.03
N PHE A 104 -8.01 -8.79 8.90
CA PHE A 104 -8.56 -9.50 7.76
C PHE A 104 -8.95 -10.95 8.11
N GLU A 105 -8.16 -11.58 8.98
CA GLU A 105 -8.36 -12.95 9.48
C GLU A 105 -9.62 -13.10 10.35
N ASP A 106 -10.13 -12.01 10.92
CA ASP A 106 -11.31 -12.03 11.78
C ASP A 106 -12.62 -11.97 10.96
N PHE A 107 -12.54 -11.68 9.66
CA PHE A 107 -13.72 -11.64 8.80
C PHE A 107 -14.26 -13.04 8.51
N GLU A 108 -15.58 -13.16 8.51
CA GLU A 108 -16.26 -14.37 8.07
C GLU A 108 -16.13 -14.53 6.56
N ALA A 109 -15.68 -15.71 6.13
CA ALA A 109 -15.61 -16.04 4.72
C ALA A 109 -17.03 -16.29 4.18
N VAL A 110 -17.50 -15.39 3.32
CA VAL A 110 -18.79 -15.50 2.65
C VAL A 110 -18.64 -15.83 1.17
N TYR A 111 -19.64 -16.49 0.59
CA TYR A 111 -19.68 -16.70 -0.85
C TYR A 111 -19.98 -15.38 -1.58
N PRO A 112 -19.40 -15.18 -2.78
CA PRO A 112 -19.68 -13.99 -3.58
C PRO A 112 -21.16 -13.87 -3.95
N THR A 113 -21.78 -12.76 -3.56
CA THR A 113 -23.18 -12.44 -3.84
C THR A 113 -23.33 -11.43 -4.96
N GLN A 114 -22.29 -10.62 -5.20
CA GLN A 114 -22.29 -9.59 -6.22
C GLN A 114 -21.42 -10.04 -7.40
N GLN A 115 -22.05 -10.14 -8.58
CA GLN A 115 -21.37 -10.45 -9.84
C GLN A 115 -20.59 -9.23 -10.33
N LEU A 116 -19.40 -9.50 -10.87
CA LEU A 116 -18.58 -8.56 -11.60
C LEU A 116 -18.88 -8.75 -13.09
N ALA A 117 -19.65 -7.84 -13.68
CA ALA A 117 -20.01 -7.93 -15.09
C ALA A 117 -18.77 -7.69 -15.95
N LEU A 118 -18.38 -8.68 -16.77
CA LEU A 118 -17.23 -8.57 -17.68
C LEU A 118 -17.65 -8.14 -19.08
N SER A 119 -18.87 -8.47 -19.48
CA SER A 119 -19.42 -8.06 -20.76
C SER A 119 -19.71 -6.57 -20.81
N ASP A 120 -19.58 -6.03 -22.01
CA ASP A 120 -19.92 -4.66 -22.32
C ASP A 120 -21.03 -4.65 -23.38
N SER A 121 -22.18 -4.08 -23.06
CA SER A 121 -23.30 -3.96 -24.00
C SER A 121 -23.00 -3.03 -25.17
N SER A 122 -22.01 -2.14 -25.03
CA SER A 122 -21.60 -1.19 -26.07
C SER A 122 -20.54 -1.74 -27.04
N ASP A 123 -19.82 -2.80 -26.65
CA ASP A 123 -18.82 -3.47 -27.49
C ASP A 123 -19.22 -4.93 -27.75
N LEU A 124 -19.89 -5.14 -28.89
CA LEU A 124 -20.32 -6.48 -29.30
C LEU A 124 -19.17 -7.37 -29.80
N THR A 125 -17.96 -6.81 -29.96
CA THR A 125 -16.77 -7.54 -30.45
C THR A 125 -16.03 -8.25 -29.33
N ASP A 126 -16.22 -7.85 -28.06
CA ASP A 126 -15.70 -8.60 -26.93
C ASP A 126 -16.56 -9.84 -26.63
N HIS A 127 -16.20 -10.93 -27.27
CA HIS A 127 -16.80 -12.23 -27.00
C HIS A 127 -16.32 -12.86 -25.69
N SER A 128 -15.13 -12.49 -25.20
CA SER A 128 -14.51 -13.17 -24.04
C SER A 128 -15.27 -12.86 -22.76
N GLY A 129 -15.53 -11.58 -22.47
CA GLY A 129 -16.30 -11.17 -21.29
C GLY A 129 -17.71 -11.77 -21.27
N ARG A 130 -18.40 -11.78 -22.43
CA ARG A 130 -19.75 -12.36 -22.58
C ARG A 130 -19.78 -13.86 -22.33
N ILE A 131 -18.80 -14.60 -22.88
CA ILE A 131 -18.71 -16.04 -22.67
C ILE A 131 -18.43 -16.34 -21.20
N LEU A 132 -17.53 -15.58 -20.56
CA LEU A 132 -17.23 -15.75 -19.13
C LEU A 132 -18.44 -15.47 -18.25
N ASP A 133 -19.18 -14.38 -18.48
CA ASP A 133 -20.38 -14.03 -17.71
C ASP A 133 -21.45 -15.13 -17.73
N VAL A 134 -21.55 -15.89 -18.83
CA VAL A 134 -22.52 -16.98 -19.00
C VAL A 134 -22.01 -18.30 -18.44
N ILE A 135 -20.77 -18.67 -18.75
CA ILE A 135 -20.24 -20.02 -18.47
C ILE A 135 -19.61 -20.08 -17.06
N ALA A 136 -18.93 -19.03 -16.65
CA ALA A 136 -18.13 -18.98 -15.42
C ALA A 136 -18.16 -17.57 -14.81
N PRO A 137 -19.33 -17.13 -14.27
CA PRO A 137 -19.50 -15.78 -13.76
C PRO A 137 -18.51 -15.47 -12.62
N ILE A 138 -17.81 -14.34 -12.75
CA ILE A 138 -16.87 -13.85 -11.75
C ILE A 138 -17.59 -12.83 -10.84
N GLY A 139 -17.26 -12.79 -9.56
CA GLY A 139 -17.90 -11.96 -8.56
C GLY A 139 -16.92 -11.53 -7.48
N TYR A 140 -17.32 -10.57 -6.64
CA TYR A 140 -16.45 -10.02 -5.60
C TYR A 140 -16.11 -11.09 -4.56
N GLY A 141 -14.81 -11.35 -4.38
CA GLY A 141 -14.30 -12.41 -3.51
C GLY A 141 -14.10 -13.77 -4.21
N HIS A 142 -14.38 -13.90 -5.51
CA HIS A 142 -14.05 -15.13 -6.23
C HIS A 142 -12.54 -15.35 -6.34
N ARG A 143 -12.15 -16.63 -6.29
CA ARG A 143 -10.80 -17.11 -6.54
C ARG A 143 -10.78 -17.86 -7.87
N VAL A 144 -10.24 -17.22 -8.90
CA VAL A 144 -10.32 -17.72 -10.28
C VAL A 144 -8.97 -18.31 -10.70
N LEU A 145 -9.01 -19.50 -11.30
CA LEU A 145 -7.84 -20.13 -11.92
C LEU A 145 -8.05 -20.22 -13.43
N ILE A 146 -7.18 -19.56 -14.20
CA ILE A 146 -7.17 -19.69 -15.67
C ILE A 146 -6.12 -20.73 -16.04
N ALA A 147 -6.56 -21.96 -16.29
CA ALA A 147 -5.72 -23.06 -16.71
C ALA A 147 -5.75 -23.20 -18.24
N SER A 148 -4.60 -23.11 -18.89
CA SER A 148 -4.52 -23.33 -20.34
C SER A 148 -3.11 -23.74 -20.81
N PRO A 149 -2.98 -24.43 -21.96
CA PRO A 149 -1.68 -24.73 -22.56
C PRO A 149 -0.89 -23.47 -22.96
N PRO A 150 0.43 -23.57 -23.17
CA PRO A 150 1.22 -22.46 -23.71
C PRO A 150 0.65 -21.93 -25.04
N ARG A 151 0.75 -20.61 -25.26
CA ARG A 151 0.30 -19.92 -26.50
C ARG A 151 -1.22 -20.01 -26.81
N SER A 152 -2.05 -20.27 -25.81
CA SER A 152 -3.51 -20.33 -25.93
C SER A 152 -4.23 -18.98 -25.72
N GLY A 153 -3.49 -17.88 -25.56
CA GLY A 153 -4.09 -16.56 -25.34
C GLY A 153 -4.41 -16.22 -23.88
N LYS A 154 -3.85 -16.93 -22.90
CA LYS A 154 -4.06 -16.65 -21.45
C LYS A 154 -3.85 -15.17 -21.08
N THR A 155 -2.81 -14.56 -21.64
CA THR A 155 -2.46 -13.18 -21.38
C THR A 155 -3.50 -12.23 -21.98
N THR A 156 -3.99 -12.53 -23.19
CA THR A 156 -5.05 -11.77 -23.84
C THR A 156 -6.35 -11.84 -23.05
N LEU A 157 -6.69 -13.02 -22.50
CA LEU A 157 -7.87 -13.17 -21.66
C LEU A 157 -7.75 -12.35 -20.36
N VAL A 158 -6.60 -12.42 -19.67
CA VAL A 158 -6.35 -11.62 -18.46
C VAL A 158 -6.42 -10.11 -18.77
N GLN A 159 -5.86 -9.67 -19.90
CA GLN A 159 -5.95 -8.27 -20.33
C GLN A 159 -7.39 -7.84 -20.64
N SER A 160 -8.18 -8.70 -21.27
CA SER A 160 -9.61 -8.45 -21.53
C SER A 160 -10.37 -8.30 -20.21
N ILE A 161 -10.19 -9.23 -19.26
CA ILE A 161 -10.78 -9.14 -17.93
C ILE A 161 -10.40 -7.83 -17.25
N ALA A 162 -9.10 -7.47 -17.22
CA ALA A 162 -8.61 -6.24 -16.62
C ALA A 162 -9.30 -4.99 -17.18
N ARG A 163 -9.42 -4.87 -18.50
CA ARG A 163 -10.11 -3.76 -19.17
C ARG A 163 -11.60 -3.73 -18.82
N SER A 164 -12.25 -4.88 -18.75
CA SER A 164 -13.64 -4.98 -18.33
C SER A 164 -13.84 -4.51 -16.88
N VAL A 165 -12.93 -4.88 -15.96
CA VAL A 165 -12.98 -4.41 -14.57
C VAL A 165 -12.81 -2.89 -14.49
N GLU A 166 -11.84 -2.31 -15.20
CA GLU A 166 -11.63 -0.85 -15.21
C GLU A 166 -12.87 -0.08 -15.67
N LYS A 167 -13.60 -0.62 -16.65
CA LYS A 167 -14.80 0.03 -17.19
C LYS A 167 -16.04 -0.21 -16.33
N ASN A 168 -16.27 -1.45 -15.91
CA ASN A 168 -17.54 -1.87 -15.31
C ASN A 168 -17.54 -1.79 -13.78
N ALA A 169 -16.37 -1.73 -13.15
CA ALA A 169 -16.20 -1.63 -11.70
C ALA A 169 -15.16 -0.54 -11.34
N PRO A 170 -15.47 0.75 -11.59
CA PRO A 170 -14.54 1.85 -11.33
C PRO A 170 -14.16 1.99 -9.85
N ASP A 171 -15.00 1.49 -8.94
CA ASP A 171 -14.74 1.49 -7.50
C ASP A 171 -13.80 0.34 -7.06
N ALA A 172 -13.49 -0.60 -7.96
CA ALA A 172 -12.58 -1.71 -7.66
C ALA A 172 -11.12 -1.30 -7.83
N HIS A 173 -10.30 -1.66 -6.85
CA HIS A 173 -8.84 -1.53 -6.97
C HIS A 173 -8.27 -2.67 -7.81
N LEU A 174 -7.92 -2.39 -9.07
CA LEU A 174 -7.29 -3.35 -9.96
C LEU A 174 -5.77 -3.38 -9.75
N ILE A 175 -5.23 -4.57 -9.46
CA ILE A 175 -3.79 -4.84 -9.33
C ILE A 175 -3.39 -5.91 -10.33
N VAL A 176 -2.40 -5.62 -11.18
CA VAL A 176 -1.82 -6.57 -12.12
C VAL A 176 -0.39 -6.88 -11.69
N LEU A 177 -0.15 -8.12 -11.28
CA LEU A 177 1.16 -8.63 -10.88
C LEU A 177 1.62 -9.68 -11.90
N LEU A 178 2.80 -9.46 -12.49
CA LEU A 178 3.36 -10.27 -13.58
C LEU A 178 4.66 -10.98 -13.16
#